data_AF-A0A8S1Q4J2-F1
#
_entry.id   AF-A0A8S1Q4J2-F1
#
_cell.length_a   1.000
_cell.length_b   1.000
_cell.length_c   1.000
_cell.angle_alpha   90.00
_cell.angle_beta   90.00
_cell.angle_gamma   90.00
#
_symmetry.space_group_name_H-M   'P 1'
#
loop_
_entity.id
_entity.type
_entity.pdbx_description
1 polymer ?
#
loop_
_entity_poly.entity_id
_entity_poly.type
_entity_poly.pdbx_seq_one_letter_code
_entity_poly.pdbx_strand_id
1 'polypeptide(L)'
;MYSFLTNQLIFDLQLIQQNNYWNMYQNMQQIYNPNVYGYPYVNQPQIYHQLQEQIAVQSEQAQFKEDASTCQGTRRSLLEIKDVVPVVSSETLEKYILLIVNEDEAVNQIISSLKNSGQFSLSNVLEILSQKQKQQHKSREELIKFCLRKAFKFIFRKVQEENDKSKTNLKSAQKIFIEAIEQETKKHIVLPFRKNSKNKTMNSDFLKEIFSSSTFVRYYEQYLSCLDEQIKKDSKKKIAALCNKIQNKISDDKIISFEVKRLPWSLSNIEKVKIAAKEMLLYSKNQYN
;
A
#
# COMPACT_ATOMS: atom_id res chain seq x y z
N MET A 1 29.44 45.39 -31.30
CA MET A 1 30.36 44.40 -30.68
C MET A 1 29.52 43.42 -29.87
N TYR A 2 29.69 42.14 -30.18
CA TYR A 2 28.91 41.00 -29.70
C TYR A 2 29.29 40.57 -28.27
N SER A 3 28.34 40.06 -27.49
CA SER A 3 28.38 38.67 -26.99
C SER A 3 27.06 38.28 -26.30
N PHE A 4 26.39 37.30 -26.89
CA PHE A 4 25.30 36.51 -26.34
C PHE A 4 25.85 35.20 -25.74
N LEU A 5 25.09 34.60 -24.81
CA LEU A 5 25.08 33.20 -24.33
C LEU A 5 26.15 32.74 -23.32
N THR A 6 25.68 32.17 -22.19
CA THR A 6 25.82 30.73 -21.85
C THR A 6 24.96 30.39 -20.63
N ASN A 7 23.84 29.68 -20.82
CA ASN A 7 23.10 29.01 -19.73
C ASN A 7 22.34 27.76 -20.24
N GLN A 8 22.94 27.01 -21.16
CA GLN A 8 22.27 25.91 -21.87
C GLN A 8 22.83 24.51 -21.58
N LEU A 9 23.67 24.31 -20.56
CA LEU A 9 24.40 23.03 -20.38
C LEU A 9 24.04 22.19 -19.13
N ILE A 10 23.02 22.55 -18.34
CA ILE A 10 22.68 21.77 -17.13
C ILE A 10 21.50 20.80 -17.35
N PHE A 11 20.68 20.98 -18.38
CA PHE A 11 19.53 20.10 -18.63
C PHE A 11 19.82 18.87 -19.50
N ASP A 12 20.91 18.86 -20.28
CA ASP A 12 21.19 17.75 -21.20
C ASP A 12 21.85 16.54 -20.52
N LEU A 13 22.49 16.71 -19.35
CA LEU A 13 23.13 15.58 -18.65
C LEU A 13 22.12 14.61 -18.01
N GLN A 14 20.92 15.08 -17.64
CA GLN A 14 19.87 14.22 -17.05
C GLN A 14 19.10 13.41 -18.10
N LEU A 15 18.99 13.90 -19.33
CA LEU A 15 18.37 13.18 -20.45
C LEU A 15 19.25 12.03 -20.94
N ILE A 16 20.58 12.19 -20.93
CA ILE A 16 21.51 11.14 -21.34
C ILE A 16 21.53 9.97 -20.32
N GLN A 17 21.33 10.24 -19.03
CA GLN A 17 21.22 9.17 -18.02
C GLN A 17 19.90 8.38 -18.11
N GLN A 18 18.79 8.98 -18.57
CA GLN A 18 17.52 8.27 -18.75
C GLN A 18 17.53 7.32 -19.95
N ASN A 19 18.27 7.66 -21.03
CA ASN A 19 18.40 6.78 -22.19
C ASN A 19 19.27 5.53 -21.93
N ASN A 20 20.20 5.59 -20.97
CA ASN A 20 21.03 4.44 -20.61
C ASN A 20 20.26 3.34 -19.86
N TYR A 21 19.23 3.68 -19.09
CA TYR A 21 18.38 2.69 -18.42
C TYR A 21 17.56 1.86 -19.42
N TRP A 22 17.11 2.47 -20.52
CA TRP A 22 16.34 1.79 -21.55
C TRP A 22 17.17 0.78 -22.35
N ASN A 23 18.41 1.15 -22.73
CA ASN A 23 19.31 0.27 -23.48
C ASN A 23 19.84 -0.92 -22.64
N MET A 24 20.00 -0.73 -21.33
CA MET A 24 20.38 -1.81 -20.42
C MET A 24 19.25 -2.84 -20.23
N TYR A 25 17.99 -2.41 -20.26
CA TYR A 25 16.83 -3.30 -20.10
C TYR A 25 16.50 -4.12 -21.37
N GLN A 26 16.72 -3.56 -22.57
CA GLN A 26 16.57 -4.29 -23.83
C GLN A 26 17.64 -5.39 -24.01
N ASN A 27 18.90 -5.12 -23.64
CA ASN A 27 19.97 -6.12 -23.69
C ASN A 27 19.75 -7.28 -22.71
N MET A 28 19.11 -7.04 -21.57
CA MET A 28 18.78 -8.11 -20.61
C MET A 28 17.68 -9.07 -21.11
N GLN A 29 16.77 -8.61 -21.97
CA GLN A 29 15.71 -9.47 -22.51
C GLN A 29 16.14 -10.32 -23.70
N GLN A 30 17.23 -9.97 -24.39
CA GLN A 30 17.76 -10.78 -25.50
C GLN A 30 18.64 -11.96 -25.05
N ILE A 31 19.04 -12.01 -23.77
CA ILE A 31 19.89 -13.08 -23.23
C ILE A 31 19.07 -14.30 -22.78
N TYR A 32 17.75 -14.17 -22.65
CA TYR A 32 16.88 -15.29 -22.25
C TYR A 32 15.90 -15.70 -23.35
N ASN A 33 16.25 -16.86 -23.94
CA ASN A 33 15.47 -17.84 -24.70
C ASN A 33 15.57 -17.83 -26.24
N PRO A 34 15.56 -19.03 -26.87
CA PRO A 34 14.93 -20.27 -26.36
C PRO A 34 15.82 -21.52 -26.42
N ASN A 35 15.73 -22.37 -25.39
CA ASN A 35 15.88 -23.81 -25.59
C ASN A 35 14.69 -24.56 -25.00
N VAL A 36 13.93 -25.11 -25.94
CA VAL A 36 13.06 -26.28 -25.91
C VAL A 36 13.41 -27.28 -24.80
N TYR A 37 12.45 -27.65 -23.96
CA TYR A 37 12.27 -29.03 -23.49
C TYR A 37 10.81 -29.25 -23.04
N GLY A 38 10.21 -30.32 -23.56
CA GLY A 38 8.89 -30.81 -23.18
C GLY A 38 8.92 -31.94 -22.16
N TYR A 39 7.72 -32.49 -21.92
CA TYR A 39 7.32 -33.64 -21.08
C TYR A 39 7.03 -33.36 -19.58
N PRO A 40 6.20 -34.20 -18.90
CA PRO A 40 4.80 -34.53 -19.22
C PRO A 40 3.87 -34.52 -17.98
N TYR A 41 2.58 -34.65 -18.24
CA TYR A 41 1.52 -34.95 -17.27
C TYR A 41 1.78 -36.25 -16.49
N VAL A 42 1.69 -36.21 -15.16
CA VAL A 42 1.39 -37.39 -14.32
C VAL A 42 0.43 -37.01 -13.20
N ASN A 43 -0.75 -37.65 -13.22
CA ASN A 43 -1.73 -37.69 -12.14
C ASN A 43 -1.19 -38.48 -10.95
N GLN A 44 -1.36 -37.99 -9.71
CA GLN A 44 -1.67 -38.84 -8.55
C GLN A 44 -2.25 -38.03 -7.37
N PRO A 45 -3.15 -38.62 -6.55
CA PRO A 45 -3.93 -37.93 -5.53
C PRO A 45 -3.19 -37.86 -4.18
N GLN A 46 -3.39 -36.77 -3.43
CA GLN A 46 -2.85 -36.65 -2.06
C GLN A 46 -3.81 -37.27 -1.03
N ILE A 47 -3.33 -38.32 -0.37
CA ILE A 47 -3.90 -38.91 0.85
C ILE A 47 -3.40 -38.08 2.04
N TYR A 48 -4.33 -37.60 2.88
CA TYR A 48 -4.02 -36.96 4.16
C TYR A 48 -3.73 -38.03 5.22
N HIS A 49 -2.56 -37.98 5.86
CA HIS A 49 -2.32 -38.68 7.13
C HIS A 49 -2.47 -37.69 8.29
N GLN A 50 -3.48 -37.96 9.12
CA GLN A 50 -3.79 -37.32 10.39
C GLN A 50 -3.03 -38.10 11.48
N LEU A 51 -2.11 -37.45 12.19
CA LEU A 51 -1.41 -38.03 13.33
C LEU A 51 -2.04 -37.51 14.62
N GLN A 52 -2.68 -38.43 15.33
CA GLN A 52 -3.32 -38.26 16.63
C GLN A 52 -2.53 -39.14 17.60
N GLU A 53 -1.69 -38.53 18.45
CA GLU A 53 -1.01 -39.27 19.52
C GLU A 53 -1.87 -39.22 20.79
N GLN A 54 -2.39 -40.38 21.15
CA GLN A 54 -2.83 -40.73 22.50
C GLN A 54 -1.59 -41.16 23.29
N ILE A 55 -1.38 -40.61 24.48
CA ILE A 55 -0.56 -41.27 25.51
C ILE A 55 -1.38 -41.36 26.80
N ALA A 56 -1.44 -42.58 27.29
CA ALA A 56 -2.24 -43.05 28.40
C ALA A 56 -1.65 -42.67 29.77
N VAL A 57 -2.56 -42.59 30.74
CA VAL A 57 -2.33 -42.46 32.17
C VAL A 57 -1.85 -43.80 32.73
N GLN A 58 -0.70 -43.83 33.40
CA GLN A 58 -0.45 -44.74 34.52
C GLN A 58 0.37 -44.04 35.61
N SER A 59 -0.15 -44.20 36.82
CA SER A 59 0.35 -43.72 38.10
C SER A 59 1.37 -44.69 38.70
N GLU A 60 2.46 -44.18 39.25
CA GLU A 60 3.17 -44.88 40.34
C GLU A 60 3.85 -43.86 41.27
N GLN A 61 3.52 -43.98 42.55
CA GLN A 61 4.08 -43.21 43.65
C GLN A 61 5.44 -43.79 44.03
N ALA A 62 6.44 -42.93 44.21
CA ALA A 62 7.59 -43.22 45.05
C ALA A 62 8.10 -41.92 45.70
N GLN A 63 7.88 -41.82 47.02
CA GLN A 63 8.55 -40.87 47.89
C GLN A 63 10.04 -41.20 47.96
N PHE A 64 10.93 -40.22 47.79
CA PHE A 64 12.20 -40.16 48.53
C PHE A 64 12.69 -38.71 48.65
N LYS A 65 12.66 -38.26 49.91
CA LYS A 65 13.56 -37.37 50.69
C LYS A 65 14.28 -36.17 50.05
N GLU A 66 14.24 -35.12 50.85
CA GLU A 66 14.94 -33.83 50.81
C GLU A 66 16.42 -33.92 50.43
N ASP A 67 16.90 -32.91 49.70
CA ASP A 67 18.00 -32.10 50.24
C ASP A 67 17.92 -30.66 49.72
N ALA A 68 18.07 -29.74 50.66
CA ALA A 68 18.19 -28.32 50.45
C ALA A 68 19.60 -27.98 49.99
N SER A 69 19.74 -27.20 48.92
CA SER A 69 20.71 -26.10 48.80
C SER A 69 20.94 -25.74 47.32
N THR A 70 21.04 -24.43 47.08
CA THR A 70 21.64 -23.83 45.88
C THR A 70 20.76 -23.72 44.63
N CYS A 71 19.84 -22.75 44.64
CA CYS A 71 19.57 -21.92 43.47
C CYS A 71 19.17 -20.53 43.97
N GLN A 72 20.16 -19.67 44.21
CA GLN A 72 19.94 -18.23 44.22
C GLN A 72 19.52 -17.82 42.79
N GLY A 73 18.23 -17.94 42.52
CA GLY A 73 17.61 -17.29 41.38
C GLY A 73 17.73 -15.79 41.61
N THR A 74 18.67 -15.16 40.90
CA THR A 74 18.68 -13.71 40.72
C THR A 74 17.38 -13.34 40.02
N ARG A 75 16.33 -13.11 40.82
CA ARG A 75 15.08 -12.50 40.38
C ARG A 75 15.47 -11.13 39.86
N ARG A 76 15.68 -11.02 38.54
CA ARG A 76 15.70 -9.72 37.86
C ARG A 76 14.36 -9.10 38.18
N SER A 77 14.36 -8.21 39.17
CA SER A 77 13.33 -7.20 39.33
C SER A 77 13.27 -6.49 37.98
N LEU A 78 12.26 -6.85 37.19
CA LEU A 78 11.75 -5.96 36.15
C LEU A 78 11.32 -4.73 36.93
N LEU A 79 12.16 -3.68 36.90
CA LEU A 79 11.68 -2.35 37.19
C LEU A 79 10.53 -2.12 36.19
N GLU A 80 9.29 -2.25 36.66
CA GLU A 80 8.14 -1.68 35.96
C GLU A 80 8.35 -0.17 35.97
N ILE A 81 9.04 0.32 34.94
CA ILE A 81 9.08 1.75 34.64
C ILE A 81 7.62 2.11 34.36
N LYS A 82 6.96 2.70 35.35
CA LYS A 82 5.60 3.21 35.20
C LYS A 82 5.62 4.24 34.10
N ASP A 83 4.95 3.91 33.00
CA ASP A 83 4.86 4.79 31.86
C ASP A 83 4.08 6.04 32.26
N VAL A 84 4.62 7.21 31.93
CA VAL A 84 3.89 8.46 32.15
C VAL A 84 2.82 8.52 31.09
N VAL A 85 1.55 8.31 31.48
CA VAL A 85 0.42 8.31 30.55
C VAL A 85 0.43 9.61 29.74
N PRO A 86 0.64 9.53 28.41
CA PRO A 86 0.71 10.70 27.55
C PRO A 86 -0.61 11.48 27.56
N VAL A 87 -0.62 12.70 28.09
CA VAL A 87 -1.70 13.68 27.82
C VAL A 87 -1.37 14.39 26.51
N VAL A 88 -1.43 13.65 25.40
CA VAL A 88 -1.15 14.20 24.07
C VAL A 88 -2.47 14.56 23.38
N SER A 89 -2.61 15.83 22.99
CA SER A 89 -3.78 16.29 22.25
C SER A 89 -3.88 15.58 20.89
N SER A 90 -5.09 15.40 20.39
CA SER A 90 -5.34 14.77 19.08
C SER A 90 -4.59 15.49 17.95
N GLU A 91 -4.52 16.82 18.02
CA GLU A 91 -3.81 17.66 17.04
C GLU A 91 -2.30 17.41 17.03
N THR A 92 -1.71 17.23 18.22
CA THR A 92 -0.27 16.96 18.34
C THR A 92 0.06 15.58 17.77
N LEU A 93 -0.80 14.60 18.05
CA LEU A 93 -0.65 13.26 17.50
C LEU A 93 -0.82 13.23 15.98
N GLU A 94 -1.76 14.01 15.44
CA GLU A 94 -1.93 14.19 14.00
C GLU A 94 -0.65 14.75 13.35
N LYS A 95 -0.02 15.75 13.98
CA LYS A 95 1.28 16.29 13.51
C LYS A 95 2.37 15.23 13.50
N TYR A 96 2.48 14.41 14.55
CA TYR A 96 3.49 13.34 14.62
C TYR A 96 3.29 12.29 13.52
N ILE A 97 2.05 11.87 13.29
CA ILE A 97 1.74 10.93 12.20
C ILE A 97 2.03 11.58 10.84
N LEU A 98 1.75 12.86 10.68
CA LEU A 98 2.03 13.57 9.42
C LEU A 98 3.53 13.62 9.12
N LEU A 99 4.38 13.86 10.12
CA LEU A 99 5.84 13.79 9.96
C LEU A 99 6.29 12.39 9.49
N ILE A 100 5.73 11.33 10.06
CA ILE A 100 6.00 9.95 9.60
C ILE A 100 5.57 9.76 8.15
N VAL A 101 4.37 10.20 7.79
CA VAL A 101 3.83 10.06 6.43
C VAL A 101 4.64 10.85 5.40
N ASN A 102 5.15 12.01 5.80
CA ASN A 102 6.00 12.87 4.98
C ASN A 102 7.46 12.43 4.94
N GLU A 103 7.82 11.34 5.63
CA GLU A 103 9.19 10.81 5.68
C GLU A 103 10.17 11.85 6.28
N ASP A 104 9.69 12.67 7.22
CA ASP A 104 10.47 13.72 7.88
C ASP A 104 11.29 13.16 9.05
N GLU A 105 12.60 13.37 9.03
CA GLU A 105 13.55 12.89 10.05
C GLU A 105 13.36 13.58 11.42
N ALA A 106 12.65 14.72 11.47
CA ALA A 106 12.27 15.38 12.73
C ALA A 106 11.48 14.45 13.65
N VAL A 107 10.81 13.43 13.11
CA VAL A 107 10.11 12.41 13.91
C VAL A 107 11.05 11.69 14.89
N ASN A 108 12.32 11.46 14.52
CA ASN A 108 13.28 10.78 15.40
C ASN A 108 13.58 11.62 16.64
N GLN A 109 13.68 12.94 16.48
CA GLN A 109 13.90 13.86 17.60
C GLN A 109 12.69 13.86 18.56
N ILE A 110 11.47 13.79 18.02
CA ILE A 110 10.24 13.68 18.81
C ILE A 110 10.22 12.36 19.60
N ILE A 111 10.54 11.25 18.94
CA ILE A 111 10.63 9.93 19.59
C ILE A 111 11.65 9.94 20.73
N SER A 112 12.85 10.49 20.50
CA SER A 112 13.87 10.63 21.56
C SER A 112 13.39 11.52 22.71
N SER A 113 12.72 12.63 22.41
CA SER A 113 12.17 13.53 23.43
C SER A 113 11.10 12.85 24.28
N LEU A 114 10.20 12.07 23.66
CA LEU A 114 9.17 11.30 24.37
C LEU A 114 9.78 10.24 25.29
N LYS A 115 10.84 9.55 24.85
CA LYS A 115 11.59 8.58 25.68
C LYS A 115 12.21 9.27 26.89
N ASN A 116 12.85 10.43 26.69
CA ASN A 116 13.45 11.21 27.76
C ASN A 116 12.41 11.75 28.76
N SER A 117 11.19 12.03 28.29
CA SER A 117 10.05 12.44 29.14
C SER A 117 9.31 11.26 29.79
N GLY A 118 9.77 10.02 29.60
CA GLY A 118 9.14 8.83 30.20
C GLY A 118 7.82 8.40 29.55
N GLN A 119 7.51 8.88 28.34
CA GLN A 119 6.32 8.51 27.54
C GLN A 119 6.65 7.35 26.59
N PHE A 120 7.01 6.20 27.16
CA PHE A 120 7.55 5.07 26.42
C PHE A 120 6.52 4.48 25.47
N SER A 121 5.26 4.34 25.88
CA SER A 121 4.23 3.76 25.02
C SER A 121 4.01 4.53 23.73
N LEU A 122 3.87 5.85 23.81
CA LEU A 122 3.68 6.67 22.63
C LEU A 122 4.92 6.63 21.74
N SER A 123 6.12 6.70 22.34
CA SER A 123 7.37 6.59 21.59
C SER A 123 7.47 5.26 20.83
N ASN A 124 7.11 4.14 21.47
CA ASN A 124 7.12 2.80 20.86
C ASN A 124 6.10 2.69 19.71
N VAL A 125 4.90 3.26 19.88
CA VAL A 125 3.89 3.31 18.82
C VAL A 125 4.40 4.10 17.62
N LEU A 126 5.01 5.27 17.82
CA LEU A 126 5.57 6.08 16.75
C LEU A 126 6.75 5.38 16.05
N GLU A 127 7.60 4.66 16.79
CA GLU A 127 8.67 3.83 16.21
C GLU A 127 8.11 2.72 15.32
N ILE A 128 7.11 1.97 15.79
CA ILE A 128 6.44 0.94 14.99
C ILE A 128 5.85 1.53 13.71
N LEU A 129 5.20 2.70 13.81
CA LEU A 129 4.62 3.39 12.67
C LEU A 129 5.70 3.85 11.68
N SER A 130 6.78 4.47 12.17
CA SER A 130 7.90 4.94 11.35
C SER A 130 8.58 3.78 10.61
N GLN A 131 8.87 2.68 11.30
CA GLN A 131 9.46 1.48 10.69
C GLN A 131 8.54 0.87 9.63
N LYS A 132 7.25 0.72 9.93
CA LYS A 132 6.27 0.21 8.96
C LYS A 132 6.14 1.11 7.74
N GLN A 133 6.23 2.43 7.92
CA GLN A 133 6.18 3.39 6.83
C GLN A 133 7.41 3.25 5.93
N LYS A 134 8.61 3.15 6.50
CA LYS A 134 9.87 2.93 5.76
C LYS A 134 9.85 1.63 4.95
N GLN A 135 9.23 0.57 5.50
CA GLN A 135 9.07 -0.72 4.82
C GLN A 135 7.95 -0.73 3.76
N GLN A 136 7.16 0.35 3.65
CA GLN A 136 6.03 0.43 2.73
C GLN A 136 6.49 0.72 1.31
N HIS A 137 7.10 -0.27 0.66
CA HIS A 137 7.33 -0.24 -0.78
C HIS A 137 6.09 -0.74 -1.52
N LYS A 138 5.68 0.00 -2.55
CA LYS A 138 4.56 -0.36 -3.42
C LYS A 138 5.03 -0.72 -4.81
N SER A 139 4.60 -1.88 -5.29
CA SER A 139 4.89 -2.31 -6.65
C SER A 139 4.13 -1.43 -7.65
N ARG A 140 4.64 -1.31 -8.87
CA ARG A 140 3.95 -0.58 -9.96
C ARG A 140 2.52 -1.05 -10.13
N GLU A 141 2.29 -2.36 -10.03
CA GLU A 141 0.95 -2.94 -10.13
C GLU A 141 0.03 -2.46 -9.00
N GLU A 142 0.52 -2.36 -7.76
CA GLU A 142 -0.25 -1.80 -6.64
C GLU A 142 -0.60 -0.33 -6.85
N LEU A 143 0.32 0.47 -7.40
CA LEU A 143 0.09 1.88 -7.75
C LEU A 143 -1.03 1.99 -8.79
N ILE A 144 -0.93 1.24 -9.88
CA ILE A 144 -1.92 1.22 -10.95
C ILE A 144 -3.29 0.71 -10.43
N LYS A 145 -3.30 -0.36 -9.63
CA LYS A 145 -4.51 -0.87 -8.96
C LYS A 145 -5.17 0.21 -8.11
N PHE A 146 -4.39 0.99 -7.35
CA PHE A 146 -4.91 2.08 -6.54
C PHE A 146 -5.53 3.17 -7.41
N CYS A 147 -4.79 3.66 -8.42
CA CYS A 147 -5.26 4.68 -9.35
C CYS A 147 -6.57 4.26 -10.03
N LEU A 148 -6.62 3.08 -10.64
CA LEU A 148 -7.82 2.62 -11.33
C LEU A 148 -9.01 2.41 -10.40
N ARG A 149 -8.81 1.84 -9.21
CA ARG A 149 -9.92 1.69 -8.23
C ARG A 149 -10.52 3.05 -7.84
N LYS A 150 -9.68 4.07 -7.69
CA LYS A 150 -10.12 5.43 -7.35
C LYS A 150 -10.75 6.12 -8.55
N ALA A 151 -10.16 5.98 -9.73
CA ALA A 151 -10.71 6.47 -10.99
C ALA A 151 -12.11 5.90 -11.25
N PHE A 152 -12.28 4.56 -11.27
CA PHE A 152 -13.60 3.95 -11.45
C PHE A 152 -14.63 4.46 -10.44
N LYS A 153 -14.26 4.57 -9.17
CA LYS A 153 -15.16 5.10 -8.14
C LYS A 153 -15.55 6.55 -8.42
N PHE A 154 -14.63 7.38 -8.91
CA PHE A 154 -14.89 8.75 -9.34
C PHE A 154 -15.81 8.76 -10.56
N ILE A 155 -15.50 7.98 -11.59
CA ILE A 155 -16.25 7.92 -12.84
C ILE A 155 -17.69 7.46 -12.58
N PHE A 156 -17.89 6.40 -11.79
CA PHE A 156 -19.24 5.92 -11.48
C PHE A 156 -20.07 6.97 -10.72
N ARG A 157 -19.42 7.82 -9.90
CA ARG A 157 -20.10 8.95 -9.26
C ARG A 157 -20.43 10.05 -10.25
N LYS A 158 -19.53 10.36 -11.18
CA LYS A 158 -19.79 11.33 -12.25
C LYS A 158 -20.93 10.91 -13.16
N VAL A 159 -20.91 9.65 -13.61
CA VAL A 159 -22.00 9.06 -14.39
C VAL A 159 -23.31 9.07 -13.60
N GLN A 160 -23.27 8.79 -12.30
CA GLN A 160 -24.45 8.90 -11.44
C GLN A 160 -24.98 10.36 -11.38
N GLU A 161 -24.10 11.33 -11.15
CA GLU A 161 -24.43 12.77 -11.09
C GLU A 161 -25.02 13.29 -12.42
N GLU A 162 -24.52 12.81 -13.56
CA GLU A 162 -24.96 13.21 -14.89
C GLU A 162 -26.30 12.58 -15.29
N ASN A 163 -26.56 11.33 -14.89
CA ASN A 163 -27.77 10.61 -15.30
C ASN A 163 -28.97 10.85 -14.38
N ASP A 164 -28.77 11.14 -13.09
CA ASP A 164 -29.88 11.47 -12.20
C ASP A 164 -29.41 11.99 -10.83
N LYS A 165 -29.80 13.21 -10.45
CA LYS A 165 -29.39 13.84 -9.18
C LYS A 165 -29.95 13.15 -7.92
N SER A 166 -30.90 12.21 -8.04
CA SER A 166 -31.63 11.69 -6.86
C SER A 166 -31.91 10.18 -6.79
N LYS A 167 -31.83 9.38 -7.87
CA LYS A 167 -32.34 7.99 -7.83
C LYS A 167 -31.49 6.89 -8.46
N THR A 168 -30.50 7.19 -9.31
CA THR A 168 -29.64 6.14 -9.85
C THR A 168 -28.70 5.65 -8.76
N ASN A 169 -28.72 4.36 -8.43
CA ASN A 169 -27.75 3.78 -7.51
C ASN A 169 -26.37 3.60 -8.19
N LEU A 170 -25.29 3.49 -7.42
CA LEU A 170 -23.93 3.38 -7.97
C LEU A 170 -23.74 2.14 -8.87
N LYS A 171 -24.53 1.07 -8.68
CA LYS A 171 -24.47 -0.13 -9.52
C LYS A 171 -25.06 0.13 -10.90
N SER A 172 -26.16 0.87 -10.98
CA SER A 172 -26.78 1.27 -12.24
C SER A 172 -25.86 2.22 -13.02
N ALA A 173 -25.26 3.20 -12.35
CA ALA A 173 -24.25 4.09 -12.98
C ALA A 173 -23.04 3.30 -13.50
N GLN A 174 -22.59 2.29 -12.75
CA GLN A 174 -21.55 1.38 -13.22
C GLN A 174 -21.99 0.61 -14.47
N LYS A 175 -23.23 0.09 -14.51
CA LYS A 175 -23.74 -0.65 -15.67
C LYS A 175 -23.79 0.24 -16.92
N ILE A 176 -24.37 1.43 -16.80
CA ILE A 176 -24.44 2.44 -17.88
C ILE A 176 -23.04 2.75 -18.42
N PHE A 177 -22.08 2.96 -17.51
CA PHE A 177 -20.70 3.25 -17.90
C PHE A 177 -20.03 2.10 -18.64
N ILE A 178 -20.18 0.86 -18.14
CA ILE A 178 -19.59 -0.32 -18.78
C ILE A 178 -20.23 -0.53 -20.15
N GLU A 179 -21.55 -0.43 -20.28
CA GLU A 179 -22.24 -0.52 -21.57
C GLU A 179 -21.72 0.51 -22.59
N ALA A 180 -21.49 1.77 -22.16
CA ALA A 180 -20.91 2.80 -23.03
C ALA A 180 -19.50 2.43 -23.52
N ILE A 181 -18.62 1.92 -22.64
CA ILE A 181 -17.28 1.46 -23.04
C ILE A 181 -17.37 0.26 -23.98
N GLU A 182 -18.23 -0.72 -23.68
CA GLU A 182 -18.36 -1.93 -24.50
C GLU A 182 -18.87 -1.61 -25.92
N GLN A 183 -19.78 -0.63 -26.05
CA GLN A 183 -20.22 -0.12 -27.35
C GLN A 183 -19.08 0.55 -28.14
N GLU A 184 -18.25 1.36 -27.48
CA GLU A 184 -17.10 2.02 -28.13
C GLU A 184 -16.00 1.03 -28.52
N THR A 185 -15.67 0.10 -27.64
CA THR A 185 -14.53 -0.82 -27.79
C THR A 185 -14.89 -2.10 -28.55
N LYS A 186 -16.19 -2.40 -28.72
CA LYS A 186 -16.71 -3.66 -29.27
C LYS A 186 -16.19 -4.90 -28.54
N LYS A 187 -15.83 -4.75 -27.27
CA LYS A 187 -15.31 -5.83 -26.41
C LYS A 187 -16.07 -5.84 -25.10
N HIS A 188 -16.22 -7.02 -24.50
CA HIS A 188 -16.86 -7.18 -23.20
C HIS A 188 -15.84 -6.92 -22.08
N ILE A 189 -16.11 -5.91 -21.25
CA ILE A 189 -15.17 -5.38 -20.27
C ILE A 189 -15.40 -6.02 -18.90
N VAL A 190 -14.44 -6.83 -18.47
CA VAL A 190 -14.45 -7.38 -17.10
C VAL A 190 -13.48 -6.60 -16.23
N LEU A 191 -14.03 -5.81 -15.30
CA LEU A 191 -13.21 -5.10 -14.31
C LEU A 191 -12.32 -6.08 -13.51
N PRO A 192 -11.00 -5.90 -13.50
CA PRO A 192 -10.10 -6.80 -12.80
C PRO A 192 -10.27 -6.68 -11.27
N PHE A 193 -9.81 -7.69 -10.54
CA PHE A 193 -9.83 -7.73 -9.06
C PHE A 193 -11.22 -7.74 -8.41
N ARG A 194 -12.29 -8.08 -9.15
CA ARG A 194 -13.56 -8.47 -8.53
C ARG A 194 -13.46 -9.88 -7.94
N LYS A 195 -14.27 -10.17 -6.91
CA LYS A 195 -14.33 -11.49 -6.24
C LYS A 195 -14.43 -12.62 -7.27
N ASN A 196 -15.23 -12.42 -8.32
CA ASN A 196 -15.49 -13.40 -9.38
C ASN A 196 -14.77 -13.12 -10.72
N SER A 197 -13.87 -12.13 -10.79
CA SER A 197 -13.11 -11.89 -12.03
C SER A 197 -12.05 -12.97 -12.21
N LYS A 198 -12.03 -13.61 -13.39
CA LYS A 198 -10.95 -14.52 -13.82
C LYS A 198 -9.62 -13.78 -13.99
N ASN A 199 -9.68 -12.48 -14.31
CA ASN A 199 -8.51 -11.63 -14.44
C ASN A 199 -8.12 -11.01 -13.08
N LYS A 200 -7.12 -11.62 -12.44
CA LYS A 200 -6.58 -11.24 -11.12
C LYS A 200 -5.32 -10.39 -11.21
N THR A 201 -4.87 -10.03 -12.41
CA THR A 201 -3.62 -9.29 -12.63
C THR A 201 -3.89 -8.05 -13.44
N MET A 202 -3.13 -6.98 -13.20
CA MET A 202 -3.22 -5.79 -14.04
C MET A 202 -2.42 -6.06 -15.33
N ASN A 203 -3.03 -6.77 -16.27
CA ASN A 203 -2.42 -6.97 -17.58
C ASN A 203 -2.45 -5.65 -18.36
N SER A 204 -1.35 -5.32 -19.04
CA SER A 204 -1.26 -4.23 -20.02
C SER A 204 -2.37 -4.28 -21.06
N ASP A 205 -2.89 -5.47 -21.40
CA ASP A 205 -3.97 -5.62 -22.37
C ASP A 205 -5.27 -4.98 -21.88
N PHE A 206 -5.60 -5.14 -20.59
CA PHE A 206 -6.76 -4.48 -19.99
C PHE A 206 -6.60 -2.96 -19.98
N LEU A 207 -5.38 -2.47 -19.72
CA LEU A 207 -5.09 -1.03 -19.77
C LEU A 207 -5.26 -0.50 -21.19
N LYS A 208 -4.67 -1.15 -22.19
CA LYS A 208 -4.84 -0.79 -23.61
C LYS A 208 -6.32 -0.76 -24.01
N GLU A 209 -7.06 -1.79 -23.62
CA GLU A 209 -8.47 -1.93 -23.94
C GLU A 209 -9.33 -0.85 -23.30
N ILE A 210 -9.13 -0.56 -22.01
CA ILE A 210 -9.98 0.44 -21.36
C ILE A 210 -9.62 1.86 -21.75
N PHE A 211 -8.33 2.15 -21.94
CA PHE A 211 -7.86 3.45 -22.41
C PHE A 211 -8.09 3.65 -23.91
N SER A 212 -8.63 2.64 -24.63
CA SER A 212 -9.11 2.86 -26.00
C SER A 212 -10.50 3.46 -26.09
N SER A 213 -11.27 3.45 -25.00
CA SER A 213 -12.54 4.18 -24.92
C SER A 213 -12.30 5.66 -24.72
N SER A 214 -12.83 6.47 -25.65
CA SER A 214 -12.85 7.93 -25.54
C SER A 214 -13.63 8.39 -24.30
N THR A 215 -14.73 7.71 -23.98
CA THR A 215 -15.52 7.97 -22.78
C THR A 215 -14.70 7.74 -21.51
N PHE A 216 -13.98 6.62 -21.41
CA PHE A 216 -13.12 6.36 -20.26
C PHE A 216 -12.03 7.43 -20.13
N VAL A 217 -11.32 7.74 -21.22
CA VAL A 217 -10.21 8.72 -21.22
C VAL A 217 -10.71 10.09 -20.75
N ARG A 218 -11.84 10.57 -21.28
CA ARG A 218 -12.45 11.86 -20.88
C ARG A 218 -12.68 11.96 -19.38
N TYR A 219 -13.30 10.96 -18.77
CA TYR A 219 -13.51 10.99 -17.32
C TYR A 219 -12.23 10.73 -16.53
N TYR A 220 -11.30 9.96 -17.08
CA TYR A 220 -10.02 9.71 -16.44
C TYR A 220 -9.19 11.00 -16.33
N GLU A 221 -9.19 11.85 -17.36
CA GLU A 221 -8.53 13.16 -17.32
C GLU A 221 -9.15 14.08 -16.26
N GLN A 222 -10.49 14.09 -16.13
CA GLN A 222 -11.17 14.79 -15.03
C GLN A 222 -10.83 14.22 -13.65
N TYR A 223 -10.63 12.91 -13.55
CA TYR A 223 -10.15 12.29 -12.33
C TYR A 223 -8.72 12.75 -11.99
N LEU A 224 -7.84 12.86 -12.98
CA LEU A 224 -6.47 13.33 -12.77
C LEU A 224 -6.41 14.77 -12.24
N SER A 225 -7.31 15.65 -12.68
CA SER A 225 -7.35 17.04 -12.19
C SER A 225 -7.74 17.16 -10.71
N CYS A 226 -8.32 16.11 -10.11
CA CYS A 226 -8.67 16.07 -8.68
C CYS A 226 -7.93 14.96 -7.90
N LEU A 227 -6.89 14.35 -8.50
CA LEU A 227 -6.16 13.23 -7.90
C LEU A 227 -5.55 13.60 -6.54
N ASP A 228 -4.92 14.77 -6.45
CA ASP A 228 -4.29 15.28 -5.22
C ASP A 228 -5.31 15.41 -4.08
N GLU A 229 -6.49 15.95 -4.37
CA GLU A 229 -7.56 16.09 -3.38
C GLU A 229 -8.07 14.74 -2.90
N GLN A 230 -8.20 13.76 -3.81
CA GLN A 230 -8.62 12.41 -3.46
C GLN A 230 -7.59 11.71 -2.57
N ILE A 231 -6.29 11.87 -2.85
CA ILE A 231 -5.21 11.35 -2.02
C ILE A 231 -5.22 12.02 -0.65
N LYS A 232 -5.30 13.36 -0.59
CA LYS A 232 -5.36 14.13 0.65
C LYS A 232 -6.54 13.71 1.53
N LYS A 233 -7.71 13.51 0.93
CA LYS A 233 -8.92 13.03 1.63
C LYS A 233 -8.75 11.61 2.18
N ASP A 234 -8.14 10.70 1.42
CA ASP A 234 -7.84 9.33 1.87
C ASP A 234 -6.83 9.32 3.03
N SER A 235 -5.77 10.13 2.92
CA SER A 235 -4.76 10.31 3.96
C SER A 235 -5.37 10.88 5.23
N LYS A 236 -6.13 11.98 5.16
CA LYS A 236 -6.79 12.58 6.33
C LYS A 236 -7.68 11.57 7.06
N LYS A 237 -8.47 10.78 6.33
CA LYS A 237 -9.33 9.75 6.93
C LYS A 237 -8.52 8.68 7.66
N LYS A 238 -7.40 8.24 7.08
CA LYS A 238 -6.53 7.23 7.70
C LYS A 238 -5.77 7.77 8.91
N ILE A 239 -5.30 9.01 8.85
CA ILE A 239 -4.62 9.67 9.96
C ILE A 239 -5.58 9.81 11.14
N ALA A 240 -6.80 10.33 10.92
CA ALA A 240 -7.81 10.42 11.99
C ALA A 240 -8.12 9.05 12.63
N ALA A 241 -8.24 8.00 11.83
CA ALA A 241 -8.46 6.64 12.34
C ALA A 241 -7.25 6.11 13.15
N LEU A 242 -6.02 6.49 12.76
CA LEU A 242 -4.82 6.18 13.53
C LEU A 242 -4.78 6.94 14.85
N CYS A 243 -5.06 8.25 14.84
CA CYS A 243 -5.12 9.06 16.06
C CYS A 243 -6.06 8.41 17.09
N ASN A 244 -7.30 8.12 16.68
CA ASN A 244 -8.29 7.50 17.57
C ASN A 244 -7.81 6.14 18.10
N LYS A 245 -7.17 5.33 17.25
CA LYS A 245 -6.68 4.01 17.66
C LYS A 245 -5.53 4.10 18.66
N ILE A 246 -4.64 5.07 18.50
CA ILE A 246 -3.50 5.29 19.40
C ILE A 246 -4.02 5.83 20.73
N GLN A 247 -4.92 6.83 20.71
CA GLN A 247 -5.53 7.39 21.90
C GLN A 247 -6.24 6.32 22.73
N ASN A 248 -7.10 5.51 22.11
CA ASN A 248 -7.79 4.43 22.82
C ASN A 248 -6.80 3.43 23.45
N LYS A 249 -5.71 3.08 22.76
CA LYS A 249 -4.71 2.16 23.31
C LYS A 249 -3.90 2.74 24.45
N ILE A 250 -3.63 4.04 24.44
CA ILE A 250 -2.99 4.75 25.54
C ILE A 250 -3.92 4.81 26.74
N SER A 251 -5.21 5.09 26.55
CA SER A 251 -6.19 5.15 27.63
C SER A 251 -6.47 3.80 28.28
N ASP A 252 -6.41 2.71 27.51
CA ASP A 252 -6.73 1.35 28.00
C ASP A 252 -5.56 0.67 28.75
N ASP A 253 -4.39 1.31 28.88
CA ASP A 253 -3.15 0.79 29.49
C ASP A 253 -2.70 -0.60 28.95
N LYS A 254 -3.14 -0.94 27.73
CA LYS A 254 -2.94 -2.25 27.07
C LYS A 254 -1.93 -2.15 25.93
N ILE A 255 -0.75 -1.61 26.21
CA ILE A 255 0.30 -1.41 25.20
C ILE A 255 1.23 -2.64 25.16
N ILE A 256 0.63 -3.82 25.10
CA ILE A 256 1.38 -5.07 24.88
C ILE A 256 1.72 -5.22 23.39
N SER A 257 0.88 -4.68 22.48
CA SER A 257 1.15 -4.68 21.04
C SER A 257 0.38 -3.60 20.29
N PHE A 258 0.96 -3.00 19.24
CA PHE A 258 0.29 -2.06 18.34
C PHE A 258 0.26 -2.56 16.89
N GLU A 259 -0.85 -3.20 16.50
CA GLU A 259 -1.02 -3.66 15.12
C GLU A 259 -1.80 -2.64 14.28
N VAL A 260 -1.28 -2.25 13.12
CA VAL A 260 -2.00 -1.49 12.10
C VAL A 260 -1.89 -2.22 10.77
N LYS A 261 -3.05 -2.46 10.15
CA LYS A 261 -3.15 -3.16 8.85
C LYS A 261 -2.84 -2.27 7.65
N ARG A 262 -3.15 -0.98 7.70
CA ARG A 262 -2.99 -0.05 6.57
C ARG A 262 -2.62 1.34 7.05
N LEU A 263 -1.50 1.86 6.54
CA LEU A 263 -1.05 3.22 6.78
C LEU A 263 -1.51 4.16 5.65
N PRO A 264 -1.50 5.49 5.89
CA PRO A 264 -1.54 6.48 4.84
C PRO A 264 -0.41 6.24 3.83
N TRP A 265 -0.64 6.65 2.58
CA TRP A 265 0.42 6.60 1.57
C TRP A 265 1.54 7.55 1.95
N SER A 266 2.78 7.09 1.93
CA SER A 266 3.94 7.98 2.13
C SER A 266 4.05 9.00 1.01
N LEU A 267 4.73 10.12 1.26
CA LEU A 267 4.98 11.14 0.25
C LEU A 267 5.65 10.55 -1.00
N SER A 268 6.70 9.74 -0.84
CA SER A 268 7.35 9.05 -1.96
C SER A 268 6.39 8.18 -2.78
N ASN A 269 5.49 7.43 -2.13
CA ASN A 269 4.51 6.61 -2.84
C ASN A 269 3.41 7.45 -3.49
N ILE A 270 3.03 8.60 -2.91
CA ILE A 270 2.08 9.54 -3.52
C ILE A 270 2.63 10.07 -4.84
N GLU A 271 3.90 10.47 -4.89
CA GLU A 271 4.52 10.94 -6.13
C GLU A 271 4.60 9.83 -7.18
N LYS A 272 4.94 8.60 -6.78
CA LYS A 272 4.91 7.43 -7.68
C LYS A 272 3.49 7.15 -8.22
N VAL A 273 2.46 7.30 -7.40
CA VAL A 273 1.04 7.18 -7.83
C VAL A 273 0.73 8.21 -8.91
N LYS A 274 1.15 9.47 -8.74
CA LYS A 274 0.91 10.54 -9.72
C LYS A 274 1.60 10.26 -11.05
N ILE A 275 2.87 9.82 -10.99
CA ILE A 275 3.64 9.45 -12.19
C ILE A 275 2.93 8.30 -12.91
N ALA A 276 2.63 7.20 -12.20
CA ALA A 276 1.93 6.05 -12.78
C ALA A 276 0.55 6.41 -13.35
N ALA A 277 -0.18 7.33 -12.69
CA ALA A 277 -1.47 7.82 -13.17
C ALA A 277 -1.37 8.55 -14.51
N LYS A 278 -0.36 9.43 -14.66
CA LYS A 278 -0.10 10.14 -15.91
C LYS A 278 0.41 9.21 -17.00
N GLU A 279 1.31 8.27 -16.68
CA GLU A 279 1.81 7.27 -17.63
C GLU A 279 0.70 6.42 -18.25
N MET A 280 -0.35 6.10 -17.49
CA MET A 280 -1.45 5.30 -18.03
C MET A 280 -2.20 5.98 -19.17
N LEU A 281 -2.18 7.32 -19.27
CA LEU A 281 -2.73 8.01 -20.44
C LEU A 281 -1.98 7.67 -21.74
N LEU A 282 -0.74 7.17 -21.67
CA LEU A 282 -0.02 6.76 -22.88
C LEU A 282 -0.69 5.56 -23.56
N TYR A 283 -1.47 4.76 -22.83
CA TYR A 283 -2.25 3.67 -23.42
C TYR A 283 -3.37 4.15 -24.34
N SER A 284 -3.83 5.41 -24.22
CA SER A 284 -4.80 5.97 -25.17
C SER A 284 -4.15 6.44 -26.47
N LYS A 285 -2.87 6.87 -26.42
CA LYS A 285 -2.12 7.42 -27.56
C LYS A 285 -1.45 6.35 -28.43
N ASN A 286 -1.10 5.21 -27.86
CA ASN A 286 -0.38 4.13 -28.56
C ASN A 286 -1.29 3.21 -29.39
N GLN A 287 -2.39 3.71 -29.93
CA GLN A 287 -3.30 2.94 -30.80
C GLN A 287 -2.88 2.92 -32.28
N TYR A 288 -1.80 3.61 -32.64
CA TYR A 288 -1.31 3.74 -34.02
C TYR A 288 0.11 3.19 -34.23
N ASN A 289 0.43 2.03 -33.64
CA ASN A 289 1.60 1.23 -34.05
C ASN A 289 1.23 -0.24 -34.10
#